data_AF-A0A3S1Z1Z8-F1
#
_entry.id   AF-A0A3S1Z1Z8-F1
#
_cell.length_a   1.000
_cell.length_b   1.000
_cell.length_c   1.000
_cell.angle_alpha   90.00
_cell.angle_beta   90.00
_cell.angle_gamma   90.00
#
_symmetry.space_group_name_H-M   'P 1'
#
loop_
_entity.id
_entity.type
_entity.pdbx_description
1 polymer ?
#
loop_
_entity_poly.entity_id
_entity_poly.type
_entity_poly.pdbx_seq_one_letter_code
_entity_poly.pdbx_strand_id
1 'polypeptide(L)'
;MGLIDHWLQPIRDVAEAEFECRECGTWSDTDLDRLCERSVASQVKRLARTPILHAAWRSNKNVSIHGWIYGLKDGLLYDLNCTIASNQDI
;
A
#
# COMPACT_ATOMS: atom_id res chain seq x y z
N MET A 1 22.27 -12.16 0.78
CA MET A 1 21.12 -11.26 0.95
C MET A 1 21.53 -9.90 0.42
N GLY A 2 20.94 -9.54 -0.71
CA GLY A 2 21.34 -8.39 -1.51
C GLY A 2 20.44 -7.19 -1.28
N LEU A 3 20.80 -6.07 -1.91
CA LEU A 3 20.00 -4.84 -1.91
C LEU A 3 18.54 -5.11 -2.30
N ILE A 4 18.32 -5.94 -3.33
CA ILE A 4 16.99 -6.30 -3.86
C ILE A 4 16.08 -6.90 -2.79
N ASP A 5 16.61 -7.74 -1.90
CA ASP A 5 15.81 -8.38 -0.84
C ASP A 5 15.24 -7.32 0.12
N HIS A 6 16.03 -6.30 0.46
CA HIS A 6 15.58 -5.19 1.31
C HIS A 6 14.51 -4.34 0.63
N TRP A 7 14.60 -4.12 -0.69
CA TRP A 7 13.59 -3.36 -1.44
C TRP A 7 12.25 -4.10 -1.54
N LEU A 8 12.28 -5.44 -1.62
CA LEU A 8 11.07 -6.26 -1.72
C LEU A 8 10.41 -6.56 -0.37
N GLN A 9 11.15 -6.41 0.74
CA GLN A 9 10.65 -6.75 2.08
C GLN A 9 9.27 -6.14 2.41
N PRO A 10 8.96 -4.86 2.12
CA PRO A 10 7.64 -4.30 2.44
C PRO A 10 6.47 -5.03 1.77
N ILE A 11 6.68 -5.56 0.56
CA ILE A 11 5.66 -6.33 -0.18
C ILE A 11 5.53 -7.72 0.43
N ARG A 12 6.64 -8.34 0.83
CA ARG A 12 6.66 -9.63 1.53
C ARG A 12 5.92 -9.55 2.86
N ASP A 13 6.15 -8.48 3.64
CA ASP A 13 5.43 -8.25 4.90
C ASP A 13 3.91 -8.21 4.68
N VAL A 14 3.44 -7.60 3.58
CA VAL A 14 2.01 -7.53 3.25
C VAL A 14 1.50 -8.91 2.83
N ALA A 15 2.26 -9.65 2.02
CA ALA A 15 1.91 -11.00 1.62
C ALA A 15 1.77 -11.92 2.85
N GLU A 16 2.72 -11.88 3.78
CA GLU A 16 2.74 -12.67 5.00
C GLU A 16 1.57 -12.31 5.94
N ALA A 17 1.28 -11.02 6.10
CA ALA A 17 0.24 -10.55 7.03
C ALA A 17 -1.19 -10.81 6.54
N GLU A 18 -1.43 -10.80 5.22
CA GLU A 18 -2.78 -10.73 4.66
C GLU A 18 -3.20 -11.98 3.87
N PHE A 19 -2.25 -12.83 3.46
CA PHE A 19 -2.51 -13.95 2.55
C PHE A 19 -2.06 -15.30 3.11
N GLU A 20 -2.17 -15.50 4.45
CA GLU A 20 -1.89 -16.74 5.21
C GLU A 20 -1.08 -17.78 4.45
N CYS A 21 0.25 -17.81 4.67
CA CYS A 21 1.23 -18.76 4.14
C CYS A 21 0.78 -19.57 2.90
N ARG A 22 0.60 -18.89 1.76
CA ARG A 22 0.45 -19.53 0.44
C ARG A 22 1.73 -20.22 -0.06
N GLU A 23 2.73 -20.44 0.80
CA GLU A 23 3.87 -21.30 0.47
C GLU A 23 3.45 -22.73 0.07
N CYS A 24 2.20 -23.12 0.37
CA CYS A 24 1.61 -24.38 -0.06
C CYS A 24 0.85 -24.35 -1.41
N GLY A 25 0.78 -23.23 -2.14
CA GLY A 25 0.05 -23.13 -3.42
C GLY A 25 0.63 -22.14 -4.45
N THR A 26 0.27 -22.29 -5.71
CA THR A 26 0.66 -21.37 -6.78
C THR A 26 -0.17 -20.09 -6.74
N TRP A 27 0.49 -18.93 -6.85
CA TRP A 27 -0.17 -17.63 -6.97
C TRP A 27 -0.85 -17.49 -8.33
N SER A 28 -2.13 -17.11 -8.34
CA SER A 28 -2.83 -16.70 -9.57
C SER A 28 -2.59 -15.22 -9.88
N ASP A 29 -2.86 -14.80 -11.11
CA ASP A 29 -2.86 -13.37 -11.49
C ASP A 29 -3.73 -12.53 -10.55
N THR A 30 -4.92 -13.02 -10.20
CA THR A 30 -5.84 -12.34 -9.28
C THR A 30 -5.24 -12.18 -7.87
N ASP A 31 -4.42 -13.13 -7.44
CA ASP A 31 -3.73 -13.03 -6.15
C ASP A 31 -2.64 -11.97 -6.17
N LEU A 32 -1.91 -11.88 -7.27
CA LEU A 32 -0.90 -10.84 -7.48
C LEU A 32 -1.55 -9.45 -7.57
N ASP A 33 -2.66 -9.33 -8.29
CA ASP A 33 -3.43 -8.07 -8.38
C ASP A 33 -3.86 -7.61 -6.97
N ARG A 34 -4.44 -8.52 -6.17
CA ARG A 34 -4.80 -8.22 -4.77
C ARG A 34 -3.58 -7.86 -3.92
N LEU A 35 -2.45 -8.54 -4.08
CA LEU A 35 -1.23 -8.20 -3.34
C LEU A 35 -0.75 -6.78 -3.71
N CYS A 36 -0.84 -6.38 -4.97
CA CYS A 36 -0.54 -5.01 -5.41
C CYS A 36 -1.49 -4.00 -4.74
N GLU A 37 -2.80 -4.24 -4.75
CA GLU A 37 -3.79 -3.38 -4.09
C GLU A 37 -3.51 -3.23 -2.59
N ARG A 38 -3.28 -4.35 -1.87
CA ARG A 38 -2.95 -4.34 -0.43
C ARG A 38 -1.63 -3.64 -0.16
N SER A 39 -0.65 -3.79 -1.04
CA SER A 39 0.65 -3.13 -0.94
C SER A 39 0.51 -1.62 -1.05
N VAL A 40 -0.28 -1.10 -1.99
CA VAL A 40 -0.56 0.34 -2.12
C VAL A 40 -1.25 0.86 -0.87
N ALA A 41 -2.30 0.19 -0.39
CA ALA A 41 -3.01 0.59 0.82
C ALA A 41 -2.10 0.59 2.07
N SER A 42 -1.22 -0.40 2.20
CA SER A 42 -0.22 -0.46 3.28
C SER A 42 0.77 0.70 3.19
N GLN A 43 1.23 1.05 1.99
CA GLN A 43 2.14 2.17 1.78
C GLN A 43 1.47 3.52 2.10
N VAL A 44 0.21 3.73 1.72
CA VAL A 44 -0.56 4.92 2.11
C VAL A 44 -0.60 5.07 3.63
N LYS A 45 -0.92 3.98 4.36
CA LYS A 45 -0.89 3.97 5.83
C LYS A 45 0.50 4.24 6.41
N ARG A 46 1.56 3.68 5.82
CA ARG A 46 2.94 3.91 6.26
C ARG A 46 3.35 5.38 6.07
N LEU A 47 3.02 5.98 4.92
CA LEU A 47 3.27 7.40 4.66
C LEU A 47 2.51 8.29 5.63
N ALA A 48 1.22 8.02 5.86
CA ALA A 48 0.38 8.76 6.80
C ALA A 48 0.98 8.83 8.22
N ARG A 49 1.67 7.77 8.66
CA ARG A 49 2.32 7.70 9.98
C ARG A 49 3.66 8.42 10.08
N THR A 50 4.13 9.04 8.99
CA THR A 50 5.41 9.76 9.02
C THR A 50 5.30 11.04 9.85
N PRO A 51 6.37 11.44 10.57
CA PRO A 51 6.37 12.69 11.33
C PRO A 51 6.07 13.93 10.48
N ILE A 52 6.43 13.89 9.19
CA ILE A 52 6.23 14.98 8.23
C ILE A 52 4.73 15.22 8.01
N LEU A 53 3.96 14.16 7.74
CA LEU A 53 2.52 14.28 7.51
C LEU A 53 1.77 14.62 8.80
N HIS A 54 2.15 14.00 9.92
CA HIS A 54 1.64 14.40 11.24
C HIS A 54 1.86 15.90 11.53
N ALA A 55 3.06 16.42 11.24
CA ALA A 55 3.37 17.85 11.43
C ALA A 55 2.56 18.75 10.47
N ALA A 56 2.39 18.34 9.21
CA ALA A 56 1.57 19.07 8.24
C ALA A 56 0.12 19.21 8.71
N TRP A 57 -0.51 18.11 9.14
CA TRP A 57 -1.88 18.14 9.66
C TRP A 57 -2.03 18.91 10.96
N ARG A 58 -1.05 18.80 11.89
CA ARG A 58 -1.03 19.64 13.10
C ARG A 58 -0.91 21.13 12.80
N SER A 59 -0.34 21.48 11.66
CA SER A 59 -0.20 22.86 11.17
C SER A 59 -1.38 23.28 10.28
N ASN A 60 -2.51 22.57 10.32
CA ASN A 60 -3.70 22.77 9.48
C ASN A 60 -3.40 22.83 7.97
N LYS A 61 -2.37 22.13 7.49
CA LYS A 61 -2.12 21.98 6.06
C LYS A 61 -3.13 20.99 5.48
N ASN A 62 -3.79 21.37 4.40
CA ASN A 62 -4.71 20.51 3.67
C ASN A 62 -3.91 19.59 2.73
N VAL A 63 -3.54 18.41 3.22
CA VAL A 63 -2.78 17.39 2.49
C VAL A 63 -3.50 16.07 2.62
N SER A 64 -3.69 15.36 1.50
CA SER A 64 -4.31 14.04 1.46
C SER A 64 -3.40 13.06 0.72
N ILE A 65 -3.44 11.80 1.13
CA ILE A 65 -2.69 10.71 0.51
C ILE A 65 -3.71 9.78 -0.12
N HIS A 66 -3.62 9.59 -1.43
CA HIS A 66 -4.52 8.73 -2.19
C HIS A 66 -3.79 7.46 -2.63
N GLY A 67 -4.48 6.32 -2.67
CA GLY A 67 -3.94 5.06 -3.17
C GLY A 67 -4.67 4.62 -4.42
N TRP A 68 -4.00 4.67 -5.56
CA TRP A 68 -4.54 4.28 -6.86
C TRP A 68 -3.72 3.14 -7.46
N ILE A 69 -4.37 2.34 -8.31
CA ILE A 69 -3.72 1.30 -9.10
C ILE A 69 -4.12 1.43 -10.57
N TYR A 70 -3.18 1.11 -11.46
CA TYR A 70 -3.38 1.20 -12.90
C TYR A 70 -3.22 -0.17 -13.52
N GLY A 71 -4.28 -0.65 -14.19
CA GLY A 71 -4.27 -1.91 -14.91
C GLY A 71 -3.59 -1.75 -16.28
N LEU A 72 -2.49 -2.48 -16.51
CA LEU A 72 -1.84 -2.47 -17.83
C LEU A 72 -2.65 -3.21 -18.90
N LYS A 73 -3.52 -4.15 -18.48
CA LYS A 73 -4.32 -5.00 -19.38
C LYS A 73 -5.51 -4.23 -19.97
N ASP A 74 -6.14 -3.38 -19.18
CA ASP A 74 -7.37 -2.66 -19.52
C ASP A 74 -7.18 -1.12 -19.64
N GLY A 75 -6.05 -0.60 -19.16
CA GLY A 75 -5.74 0.83 -19.18
C GLY A 75 -6.57 1.64 -18.18
N LEU A 76 -7.20 0.98 -17.20
CA LEU A 76 -8.08 1.62 -16.24
C LEU A 76 -7.34 1.99 -14.95
N LEU A 77 -7.61 3.19 -14.46
CA LEU A 77 -7.16 3.68 -13.16
C LEU A 77 -8.26 3.42 -12.13
N TYR A 78 -7.90 2.73 -11.05
CA TYR A 78 -8.82 2.38 -9.98
C TYR A 78 -8.41 3.08 -8.68
N ASP A 79 -9.39 3.74 -8.05
CA ASP A 79 -9.23 4.24 -6.68
C ASP A 79 -9.48 3.11 -5.69
N LEU A 80 -8.50 2.86 -4.81
CA LEU A 80 -8.60 1.83 -3.78
C LEU A 80 -9.40 2.29 -2.55
N ASN A 81 -9.94 3.51 -2.56
CA ASN A 81 -10.73 4.10 -1.49
C ASN A 81 -10.02 4.09 -0.13
N CYS A 82 -8.68 4.21 -0.15
CA CYS A 82 -7.83 4.21 1.04
C CYS A 82 -7.24 5.59 1.35
N THR A 83 -7.94 6.66 0.94
CA THR A 83 -7.48 8.03 1.13
C THR A 83 -7.38 8.39 2.62
N ILE A 84 -6.27 9.01 3.02
CA ILE A 84 -6.04 9.54 4.38
C ILE A 84 -5.81 11.04 4.26
N ALA A 85 -6.63 11.85 4.94
CA ALA A 85 -6.60 13.31 4.85
C ALA A 85 -6.23 13.99 6.19
N SER A 86 -6.20 13.24 7.29
CA SER A 86 -5.92 13.78 8.62
C SER A 86 -5.42 12.73 9.60
N ASN A 87 -4.98 13.18 10.78
CA ASN A 87 -4.61 12.31 11.90
C ASN A 87 -5.77 11.44 12.42
N GLN A 88 -7.02 11.79 12.12
CA GLN A 88 -8.20 11.03 12.58
C GLN A 88 -8.49 9.81 11.70
N ASP A 89 -7.92 9.77 10.49
CA ASP A 89 -8.15 8.73 9.50
C ASP A 89 -7.14 7.56 9.63
N ILE A 90 -6.23 7.60 10.62
CA ILE A 90 -5.12 6.64 10.83
C ILE A 90 -5.44 5.59 11.88
#